data_AF-A0A2H5VYZ9-F1
#
_entry.id   AF-A0A2H5VYZ9-F1
#
_cell.length_a   1.000
_cell.length_b   1.000
_cell.length_c   1.000
_cell.angle_alpha   90.00
_cell.angle_beta   90.00
_cell.angle_gamma   90.00
#
_symmetry.space_group_name_H-M   'P 1'
#
loop_
_entity.id
_entity.type
_entity.pdbx_description
1 polymer ?
#
loop_
_entity_poly.entity_id
_entity_poly.type
_entity_poly.pdbx_seq_one_letter_code
_entity_poly.pdbx_strand_id
1 'polypeptide(L)'
;MLAAARKADLIPDQLLLLEHPHVVTIGRRTRHLSAALSDHFRVPPDVLAHLDVEVQETDRGGALTYHGPGQLVIYPILKLTGRRRDVHRYLRDLEEVIIRTLGDFGISAGRFPGQTGVWVGEEKIASIGVHLSQWVTTHGVALNVNTDLRFFDLIVPCGLNDVRMTSMERVLGSPVPLDRVQERAIVHFQEVFERDVLDRPIEAESVQVLLRTPEGRYLLLKRVEHEGGFWQPVTGLVEPGESPIQAALREVREETGLELTGEGSESKTLRATDGDEASKPAPLLALPYVHAFAFSEPRDPLPRFIREYSFLAMIPALASIRLNPAEHEAFRFEEVTTALALVPWKGNRRALLLSERLCHVDISPRDPLLAKARGL
;
A
#
# COMPACT_ATOMS: atom_id res chain seq x y z
N MET A 1 6.28 -10.78 -9.45
CA MET A 1 7.73 -10.71 -9.77
C MET A 1 8.58 -11.48 -8.76
N LEU A 2 8.65 -11.09 -7.47
CA LEU A 2 9.50 -11.74 -6.46
C LEU A 2 9.33 -13.27 -6.39
N ALA A 3 8.08 -13.77 -6.36
CA ALA A 3 7.82 -15.21 -6.35
C ALA A 3 8.33 -15.93 -7.62
N ALA A 4 8.32 -15.27 -8.78
CA ALA A 4 8.84 -15.84 -10.02
C ALA A 4 10.37 -15.89 -10.01
N ALA A 5 11.02 -14.80 -9.62
CA ALA A 5 12.48 -14.75 -9.42
C ALA A 5 12.93 -15.81 -8.40
N ARG A 6 12.16 -15.97 -7.31
CA ARG A 6 12.44 -16.99 -6.30
C ARG A 6 12.29 -18.41 -6.85
N LYS A 7 11.23 -18.71 -7.62
CA LYS A 7 11.05 -20.03 -8.26
C LYS A 7 12.25 -20.41 -9.13
N ALA A 8 12.76 -19.42 -9.87
CA ALA A 8 13.93 -19.53 -10.73
C ALA A 8 15.27 -19.50 -9.98
N ASP A 9 15.26 -19.47 -8.63
CA ASP A 9 16.46 -19.40 -7.78
C ASP A 9 17.36 -18.17 -8.06
N LEU A 10 16.79 -17.09 -8.62
CA LEU A 10 17.52 -15.85 -8.92
C LEU A 10 17.72 -14.96 -7.69
N ILE A 11 16.88 -15.13 -6.67
CA ILE A 11 16.94 -14.40 -5.39
C ILE A 11 16.78 -15.38 -4.23
N PRO A 12 17.28 -15.04 -3.03
CA PRO A 12 17.02 -15.81 -1.82
C PRO A 12 15.53 -15.73 -1.43
N ASP A 13 15.13 -16.54 -0.45
CA ASP A 13 13.83 -16.40 0.20
C ASP A 13 13.63 -14.95 0.67
N GLN A 14 12.40 -14.44 0.58
CA GLN A 14 12.06 -13.07 0.99
C GLN A 14 11.03 -13.12 2.12
N LEU A 15 11.15 -12.20 3.08
CA LEU A 15 10.16 -11.97 4.12
C LEU A 15 9.77 -10.49 4.08
N LEU A 16 8.54 -10.21 3.64
CA LEU A 16 8.04 -8.83 3.57
C LEU A 16 7.17 -8.56 4.79
N LEU A 17 7.41 -7.46 5.50
CA LEU A 17 6.57 -6.95 6.58
C LEU A 17 6.11 -5.56 6.17
N LEU A 18 4.80 -5.33 6.14
CA LEU A 18 4.22 -4.09 5.63
C LEU A 18 2.81 -3.87 6.20
N GLU A 19 2.28 -2.70 5.91
CA GLU A 19 0.85 -2.40 6.00
C GLU A 19 0.30 -2.15 4.60
N HIS A 20 -1.01 -2.34 4.43
CA HIS A 20 -1.71 -1.90 3.22
C HIS A 20 -2.56 -0.68 3.53
N PRO A 21 -2.82 0.19 2.53
CA PRO A 21 -4.02 1.01 2.53
C PRO A 21 -5.28 0.13 2.68
N HIS A 22 -6.42 0.75 2.98
CA HIS A 22 -7.68 0.03 3.13
C HIS A 22 -8.01 -0.81 1.89
N VAL A 23 -8.03 -2.13 2.04
CA VAL A 23 -8.33 -3.07 0.96
C VAL A 23 -9.03 -4.31 1.50
N VAL A 24 -10.09 -4.71 0.83
CA VAL A 24 -10.70 -6.03 0.96
C VAL A 24 -10.17 -6.92 -0.14
N THR A 25 -9.64 -8.08 0.23
CA THR A 25 -9.19 -9.09 -0.73
C THR A 25 -10.18 -10.25 -0.81
N ILE A 26 -10.45 -10.72 -2.02
CA ILE A 26 -11.30 -11.88 -2.30
C ILE A 26 -10.40 -13.06 -2.65
N GLY A 27 -10.41 -14.10 -1.80
CA GLY A 27 -9.61 -15.31 -2.00
C GLY A 27 -10.27 -16.33 -2.92
N ARG A 28 -9.55 -17.44 -3.19
CA ARG A 28 -9.99 -18.49 -4.14
C ARG A 28 -11.33 -19.15 -3.81
N ARG A 29 -11.70 -19.27 -2.53
CA ARG A 29 -12.96 -19.96 -2.15
C ARG A 29 -14.21 -19.19 -2.61
N THR A 30 -14.08 -17.89 -2.87
CA THR A 30 -15.19 -17.01 -3.23
C THR A 30 -15.11 -16.48 -4.66
N ARG A 31 -14.01 -16.77 -5.40
CA ARG A 31 -13.78 -16.25 -6.76
C ARG A 31 -14.80 -16.75 -7.80
N HIS A 32 -15.32 -17.96 -7.65
CA HIS A 32 -16.30 -18.53 -8.59
C HIS A 32 -17.74 -18.08 -8.32
N LEU A 33 -17.97 -17.31 -7.26
CA LEU A 33 -19.30 -16.90 -6.80
C LEU A 33 -19.71 -15.54 -7.37
N SER A 34 -19.42 -15.26 -8.65
CA SER A 34 -19.65 -13.91 -9.24
C SER A 34 -21.09 -13.41 -9.15
N ALA A 35 -22.08 -14.29 -8.97
CA ALA A 35 -23.48 -13.91 -8.70
C ALA A 35 -23.83 -13.72 -7.20
N ALA A 36 -22.97 -14.17 -6.27
CA ALA A 36 -23.16 -14.11 -4.81
C ALA A 36 -22.09 -13.25 -4.09
N LEU A 37 -21.29 -12.47 -4.83
CA LEU A 37 -20.38 -11.48 -4.24
C LEU A 37 -21.13 -10.46 -3.38
N SER A 38 -22.37 -10.11 -3.74
CA SER A 38 -23.25 -9.24 -2.95
C SER A 38 -23.46 -9.75 -1.53
N ASP A 39 -23.54 -11.07 -1.33
CA ASP A 39 -23.89 -11.66 -0.04
C ASP A 39 -22.68 -11.70 0.93
N HIS A 40 -21.49 -11.45 0.40
CA HIS A 40 -20.25 -11.38 1.18
C HIS A 40 -19.87 -9.96 1.61
N PHE A 41 -20.52 -8.94 1.04
CA PHE A 41 -20.37 -7.56 1.47
C PHE A 41 -21.64 -7.13 2.21
N ARG A 42 -21.47 -6.53 3.38
CA ARG A 42 -22.60 -6.03 4.19
C ARG A 42 -23.05 -4.64 3.74
N VAL A 43 -22.28 -4.02 2.86
CA VAL A 43 -22.52 -2.69 2.31
C VAL A 43 -22.38 -2.71 0.78
N PRO A 44 -23.08 -1.81 0.08
CA PRO A 44 -22.94 -1.70 -1.37
C PRO A 44 -21.57 -1.11 -1.78
N PRO A 45 -21.13 -1.32 -3.03
CA PRO A 45 -19.79 -0.91 -3.49
C PRO A 45 -19.49 0.59 -3.40
N ASP A 46 -20.50 1.44 -3.50
CA ASP A 46 -20.39 2.90 -3.35
C ASP A 46 -19.97 3.32 -1.94
N VAL A 47 -20.44 2.59 -0.91
CA VAL A 47 -20.01 2.81 0.48
C VAL A 47 -18.54 2.45 0.66
N LEU A 48 -18.09 1.32 0.07
CA LEU A 48 -16.67 0.95 0.10
C LEU A 48 -15.79 2.00 -0.58
N ALA A 49 -16.22 2.50 -1.74
CA ALA A 49 -15.51 3.55 -2.46
C ALA A 49 -15.45 4.86 -1.65
N HIS A 50 -16.54 5.24 -0.98
CA HIS A 50 -16.57 6.43 -0.12
C HIS A 50 -15.65 6.30 1.10
N LEU A 51 -15.52 5.09 1.65
CA LEU A 51 -14.58 4.77 2.72
C LEU A 51 -13.15 4.49 2.23
N ASP A 52 -12.88 4.68 0.93
CA ASP A 52 -11.58 4.46 0.30
C ASP A 52 -11.05 3.03 0.49
N VAL A 53 -11.97 2.05 0.50
CA VAL A 53 -11.67 0.63 0.61
C VAL A 53 -11.60 0.02 -0.78
N GLU A 54 -10.41 -0.36 -1.22
CA GLU A 54 -10.24 -1.09 -2.47
C GLU A 54 -10.80 -2.52 -2.37
N VAL A 55 -11.25 -3.08 -3.49
CA VAL A 55 -11.62 -4.51 -3.58
C VAL A 55 -10.74 -5.19 -4.62
N GLN A 56 -10.05 -6.26 -4.22
CA GLN A 56 -9.08 -6.95 -5.08
C GLN A 56 -9.27 -8.47 -5.04
N GLU A 57 -9.36 -9.10 -6.21
CA GLU A 57 -9.28 -10.57 -6.31
C GLU A 57 -7.83 -11.05 -6.14
N THR A 58 -7.67 -12.20 -5.51
CA THR A 58 -6.36 -12.79 -5.21
C THR A 58 -6.40 -14.32 -5.37
N ASP A 59 -5.23 -14.92 -5.55
CA ASP A 59 -5.05 -16.38 -5.60
C ASP A 59 -4.78 -17.00 -4.22
N ARG A 60 -4.87 -16.25 -3.11
CA ARG A 60 -4.71 -16.83 -1.77
C ARG A 60 -5.83 -17.81 -1.42
N GLY A 61 -5.54 -18.73 -0.50
CA GLY A 61 -6.58 -19.53 0.16
C GLY A 61 -7.55 -18.66 0.99
N GLY A 62 -8.72 -19.22 1.29
CA GLY A 62 -9.76 -18.55 2.08
C GLY A 62 -10.76 -17.74 1.23
N ALA A 63 -11.66 -17.05 1.92
CA ALA A 63 -12.74 -16.21 1.36
C ALA A 63 -12.31 -14.72 1.41
N LEU A 64 -13.17 -13.82 1.89
CA LEU A 64 -12.86 -12.39 2.04
C LEU A 64 -12.05 -12.12 3.32
N THR A 65 -11.15 -11.13 3.26
CA THR A 65 -10.52 -10.52 4.44
C THR A 65 -10.21 -9.05 4.17
N TYR A 66 -9.98 -8.28 5.22
CA TYR A 66 -9.64 -6.87 5.17
C TYR A 66 -8.19 -6.64 5.63
N HIS A 67 -7.53 -5.69 4.98
CA HIS A 67 -6.24 -5.12 5.35
C HIS A 67 -6.32 -3.60 5.38
N GLY A 68 -5.57 -2.97 6.27
CA GLY A 68 -5.49 -1.52 6.39
C GLY A 68 -4.41 -1.07 7.37
N PRO A 69 -4.27 0.25 7.59
CA PRO A 69 -3.32 0.81 8.55
C PRO A 69 -3.50 0.21 9.96
N GLY A 70 -2.39 0.03 10.67
CA GLY A 70 -2.36 -0.62 11.99
C GLY A 70 -2.42 -2.16 11.93
N GLN A 71 -2.50 -2.77 10.75
CA GLN A 71 -2.44 -4.22 10.57
C GLN A 71 -1.07 -4.65 10.06
N LEU A 72 -0.36 -5.49 10.83
CA LEU A 72 0.90 -6.06 10.37
C LEU A 72 0.64 -7.20 9.39
N VAL A 73 1.02 -6.99 8.13
CA VAL A 73 0.94 -7.99 7.08
C VAL A 73 2.33 -8.56 6.81
N ILE A 74 2.44 -9.89 6.87
CA ILE A 74 3.68 -10.64 6.69
C ILE A 74 3.53 -11.54 5.47
N TYR A 75 4.40 -11.37 4.47
CA TYR A 75 4.45 -12.19 3.26
C TYR A 75 5.78 -12.95 3.14
N PRO A 76 5.86 -14.19 3.65
CA PRO A 76 6.99 -15.07 3.42
C PRO A 76 6.91 -15.65 1.99
N ILE A 77 7.88 -15.28 1.15
CA ILE A 77 8.10 -15.84 -0.19
C ILE A 77 9.26 -16.83 -0.09
N LEU A 78 8.93 -18.06 0.29
CA LEU A 78 9.90 -19.10 0.61
C LEU A 78 9.80 -20.23 -0.40
N LYS A 79 10.94 -20.81 -0.80
CA LYS A 79 10.96 -22.11 -1.49
C LYS A 79 11.04 -23.23 -0.46
N LEU A 80 9.94 -23.96 -0.31
CA LEU A 80 9.85 -25.10 0.62
C LEU A 80 10.59 -26.30 0.03
N THR A 81 11.53 -26.86 0.78
CA THR A 81 12.39 -27.97 0.37
C THR A 81 12.42 -29.08 1.43
N GLY A 82 12.82 -30.29 1.03
CA GLY A 82 12.96 -31.45 1.92
C GLY A 82 11.75 -31.67 2.84
N ARG A 83 12.01 -31.82 4.15
CA ARG A 83 11.01 -32.03 5.22
C ARG A 83 10.04 -30.85 5.44
N ARG A 84 10.24 -29.72 4.77
CA ARG A 84 9.34 -28.54 4.83
C ARG A 84 8.39 -28.46 3.63
N ARG A 85 8.43 -29.40 2.67
CA ARG A 85 7.40 -29.55 1.60
C ARG A 85 6.09 -30.11 2.18
N ASP A 86 5.52 -29.38 3.12
CA ASP A 86 4.30 -29.70 3.84
C ASP A 86 3.54 -28.41 4.11
N VAL A 87 2.37 -28.28 3.48
CA VAL A 87 1.52 -27.09 3.58
C VAL A 87 0.92 -26.96 4.98
N HIS A 88 0.57 -28.08 5.62
CA HIS A 88 -0.01 -28.06 6.97
C HIS A 88 1.04 -27.62 7.98
N ARG A 89 2.25 -28.16 7.90
CA ARG A 89 3.38 -27.71 8.71
C ARG A 89 3.64 -26.23 8.49
N TYR A 90 3.73 -25.78 7.23
CA TYR A 90 3.94 -24.36 6.91
C TYR A 90 2.89 -23.45 7.57
N LEU A 91 1.61 -23.81 7.50
CA LEU A 91 0.54 -23.06 8.16
C LEU A 91 0.69 -23.06 9.69
N ARG A 92 1.01 -24.21 10.29
CA ARG A 92 1.24 -24.32 11.73
C ARG A 92 2.43 -23.49 12.20
N ASP A 93 3.50 -23.44 11.40
CA ASP A 93 4.68 -22.63 11.65
C ASP A 93 4.33 -21.13 11.59
N LEU A 94 3.52 -20.68 10.63
CA LEU A 94 3.02 -19.29 10.61
C LEU A 94 2.16 -18.95 11.83
N GLU A 95 1.24 -19.85 12.23
CA GLU A 95 0.47 -19.66 13.46
C GLU A 95 1.39 -19.56 14.68
N GLU A 96 2.43 -20.39 14.74
CA GLU A 96 3.40 -20.42 15.85
C GLU A 96 4.17 -19.11 15.97
N VAL A 97 4.65 -18.55 14.85
CA VAL A 97 5.34 -17.25 14.83
C VAL A 97 4.47 -16.18 15.47
N ILE A 98 3.20 -16.10 15.09
CA ILE A 98 2.28 -15.10 15.64
C ILE A 98 1.95 -15.36 17.11
N ILE A 99 1.72 -16.62 17.51
CA ILE A 99 1.44 -16.99 18.91
C ILE A 99 2.60 -16.55 19.82
N ARG A 100 3.84 -16.83 19.43
CA ARG A 100 5.02 -16.41 20.19
C ARG A 100 5.22 -14.90 20.20
N THR A 101 4.98 -14.25 19.05
CA THR A 101 5.02 -12.78 18.96
C THR A 101 4.04 -12.15 19.94
N LEU A 102 2.80 -12.63 19.98
CA LEU A 102 1.77 -12.15 20.92
C LEU A 102 2.14 -12.44 22.38
N GLY A 103 2.79 -13.58 22.64
CA GLY A 103 3.27 -13.95 23.97
C GLY A 103 4.25 -12.94 24.57
N ASP A 104 5.11 -12.31 23.77
CA ASP A 104 6.04 -11.27 24.24
C ASP A 104 5.34 -10.00 24.75
N PHE A 105 4.09 -9.78 24.32
CA PHE A 105 3.24 -8.68 24.78
C PHE A 105 2.26 -9.12 25.89
N GLY A 106 2.42 -10.34 26.42
CA GLY A 106 1.54 -10.89 27.45
C GLY A 106 0.17 -11.34 26.93
N ILE A 107 -0.01 -11.46 25.61
CA ILE A 107 -1.28 -11.89 25.01
C ILE A 107 -1.28 -13.42 24.88
N SER A 108 -2.15 -14.08 25.64
CA SER A 108 -2.35 -15.52 25.56
C SER A 108 -3.18 -15.89 24.32
N ALA A 109 -2.51 -16.21 23.22
CA ALA A 109 -3.12 -16.59 21.95
C ALA A 109 -2.91 -18.07 21.62
N GLY A 110 -3.76 -18.61 20.73
CA GLY A 110 -3.70 -20.01 20.33
C GLY A 110 -4.34 -20.30 18.98
N ARG A 111 -4.48 -21.60 18.71
CA ARG A 111 -5.13 -22.14 17.51
C ARG A 111 -6.57 -22.53 17.86
N PHE A 112 -7.51 -22.22 16.98
CA PHE A 112 -8.90 -22.64 17.15
C PHE A 112 -9.18 -23.89 16.30
N PRO A 113 -9.74 -24.98 16.88
CA PRO A 113 -9.98 -26.22 16.14
C PRO A 113 -10.78 -25.99 14.85
N GLY A 114 -10.29 -26.56 13.74
CA GLY A 114 -10.94 -26.46 12.43
C GLY A 114 -10.83 -25.09 11.74
N GLN A 115 -10.29 -24.06 12.38
CA GLN A 115 -10.21 -22.71 11.82
C GLN A 115 -8.77 -22.18 11.74
N THR A 116 -8.31 -21.94 10.52
CA THR A 116 -6.98 -21.35 10.27
C THR A 116 -6.91 -19.91 10.79
N GLY A 117 -5.79 -19.58 11.43
CA GLY A 117 -5.53 -18.27 12.03
C GLY A 117 -5.13 -18.38 13.49
N VAL A 118 -4.90 -17.24 14.11
CA VAL A 118 -4.55 -17.14 15.54
C VAL A 118 -5.66 -16.40 16.28
N TRP A 119 -5.93 -16.84 17.50
CA TRP A 119 -7.12 -16.51 18.28
C TRP A 119 -6.79 -16.16 19.72
N VAL A 120 -7.54 -15.23 20.30
CA VAL A 120 -7.54 -14.91 21.73
C VAL A 120 -8.93 -15.24 22.26
N GLY A 121 -9.03 -16.30 23.06
CA GLY A 121 -10.33 -16.90 23.37
C GLY A 121 -11.05 -17.34 22.09
N GLU A 122 -12.22 -16.78 21.84
CA GLU A 122 -13.05 -17.03 20.64
C GLU A 122 -12.91 -15.94 19.56
N GLU A 123 -12.13 -14.88 19.80
CA GLU A 123 -11.93 -13.79 18.85
C GLU A 123 -10.66 -14.01 18.01
N LYS A 124 -10.75 -13.80 16.69
CA LYS A 124 -9.61 -13.97 15.77
C LYS A 124 -8.75 -12.71 15.78
N ILE A 125 -7.47 -12.86 16.09
CA ILE A 125 -6.49 -11.76 16.11
C ILE A 125 -5.61 -11.74 14.85
N ALA A 126 -5.40 -12.89 14.19
CA ALA A 126 -4.66 -12.96 12.93
C ALA A 126 -5.32 -13.87 11.90
N SER A 127 -5.42 -13.36 10.67
CA SER A 127 -5.87 -14.12 9.50
C SER A 127 -4.68 -14.69 8.74
N ILE A 128 -4.77 -15.95 8.30
CA ILE A 128 -3.72 -16.59 7.51
C ILE A 128 -4.34 -17.11 6.21
N GLY A 129 -3.78 -16.68 5.09
CA GLY A 129 -4.20 -17.09 3.76
C GLY A 129 -2.99 -17.14 2.84
N VAL A 130 -2.66 -18.34 2.37
CA VAL A 130 -1.44 -18.60 1.59
C VAL A 130 -1.76 -19.19 0.22
N HIS A 131 -0.84 -19.05 -0.70
CA HIS A 131 -0.81 -19.79 -1.96
C HIS A 131 0.58 -20.36 -2.20
N LEU A 132 0.62 -21.58 -2.75
CA LEU A 132 1.85 -22.26 -3.12
C LEU A 132 1.80 -22.64 -4.59
N SER A 133 2.89 -22.36 -5.29
CA SER A 133 3.10 -22.79 -6.68
C SER A 133 4.55 -23.21 -6.84
N GLN A 134 4.78 -24.43 -7.35
CA GLN A 134 6.11 -25.04 -7.41
C GLN A 134 6.86 -25.00 -6.06
N TRP A 135 6.12 -25.18 -4.95
CA TRP A 135 6.63 -25.09 -3.57
C TRP A 135 7.21 -23.73 -3.17
N VAL A 136 6.97 -22.68 -3.95
CA VAL A 136 7.21 -21.29 -3.54
C VAL A 136 5.93 -20.71 -2.95
N THR A 137 6.02 -20.16 -1.74
CA THR A 137 4.91 -19.56 -1.00
C THR A 137 4.67 -18.12 -1.43
N THR A 138 3.42 -17.67 -1.33
CA THR A 138 2.97 -16.29 -1.54
C THR A 138 1.80 -16.00 -0.60
N HIS A 139 1.52 -14.70 -0.39
CA HIS A 139 0.66 -14.21 0.69
C HIS A 139 1.23 -14.60 2.06
N GLY A 140 0.41 -14.79 3.08
CA GLY A 140 0.92 -15.04 4.42
C GLY A 140 -0.10 -14.72 5.50
N VAL A 141 0.30 -13.82 6.40
CA VAL A 141 -0.39 -13.54 7.65
C VAL A 141 -0.76 -12.07 7.74
N ALA A 142 -1.91 -11.77 8.34
CA ALA A 142 -2.36 -10.44 8.67
C ALA A 142 -2.74 -10.41 10.16
N LEU A 143 -1.86 -9.83 10.99
CA LEU A 143 -2.03 -9.67 12.43
C LEU A 143 -2.65 -8.30 12.72
N ASN A 144 -3.77 -8.29 13.44
CA ASN A 144 -4.39 -7.04 13.86
C ASN A 144 -3.66 -6.45 15.05
N VAL A 145 -2.88 -5.38 14.84
CA VAL A 145 -2.13 -4.69 15.90
C VAL A 145 -2.98 -3.54 16.46
N ASN A 146 -3.07 -2.44 15.70
CA ASN A 146 -3.91 -1.26 15.97
C ASN A 146 -4.98 -1.11 14.87
N THR A 147 -5.37 -2.23 14.26
CA THR A 147 -6.29 -2.24 13.13
C THR A 147 -7.65 -1.71 13.57
N ASP A 148 -8.21 -0.78 12.80
CA ASP A 148 -9.63 -0.40 12.94
C ASP A 148 -10.53 -1.59 12.55
N LEU A 149 -11.05 -2.27 13.57
CA LEU A 149 -11.81 -3.50 13.41
C LEU A 149 -13.18 -3.26 12.75
N ARG A 150 -13.68 -2.01 12.72
CA ARG A 150 -14.98 -1.67 12.10
C ARG A 150 -15.01 -1.97 10.60
N PHE A 151 -13.85 -1.98 9.93
CA PHE A 151 -13.78 -2.36 8.52
C PHE A 151 -14.08 -3.85 8.28
N PHE A 152 -13.91 -4.72 9.29
CA PHE A 152 -14.37 -6.11 9.18
C PHE A 152 -15.90 -6.22 9.19
N ASP A 153 -16.62 -5.23 9.75
CA ASP A 153 -18.09 -5.18 9.74
C ASP A 153 -18.66 -4.83 8.35
N LEU A 154 -17.81 -4.46 7.39
CA LEU A 154 -18.20 -4.23 6.00
C LEU A 154 -18.31 -5.54 5.20
N ILE A 155 -17.75 -6.63 5.72
CA ILE A 155 -17.64 -7.91 5.03
C ILE A 155 -18.21 -9.06 5.86
N VAL A 156 -18.47 -10.19 5.20
CA VAL A 156 -18.71 -11.48 5.85
C VAL A 156 -17.40 -12.28 5.80
N PRO A 157 -16.53 -12.16 6.82
CA PRO A 157 -15.23 -12.82 6.79
C PRO A 157 -15.40 -14.35 6.82
N CYS A 158 -14.58 -15.06 6.03
CA CYS A 158 -14.52 -16.53 6.00
C CYS A 158 -15.82 -17.29 5.65
N GLY A 159 -16.92 -16.62 5.27
CA GLY A 159 -18.22 -17.29 5.04
C GLY A 159 -18.85 -17.87 6.32
N LEU A 160 -18.38 -17.44 7.48
CA LEU A 160 -18.87 -17.82 8.80
C LEU A 160 -19.45 -16.58 9.45
N ASN A 161 -20.75 -16.59 9.76
CA ASN A 161 -21.45 -15.40 10.29
C ASN A 161 -20.98 -14.98 11.70
N ASP A 162 -20.22 -15.84 12.39
CA ASP A 162 -19.98 -15.71 13.84
C ASP A 162 -18.50 -15.45 14.23
N VAL A 163 -17.61 -15.18 13.27
CA VAL A 163 -16.21 -14.87 13.60
C VAL A 163 -16.08 -13.41 14.01
N ARG A 164 -15.81 -13.17 15.29
CA ARG A 164 -15.45 -11.85 15.81
C ARG A 164 -13.94 -11.63 15.66
N MET A 165 -13.56 -10.45 15.17
CA MET A 165 -12.17 -10.04 15.07
C MET A 165 -11.76 -9.27 16.33
N THR A 166 -10.51 -9.40 16.74
CA THR A 166 -9.88 -8.61 17.80
C THR A 166 -8.54 -8.07 17.32
N SER A 167 -7.89 -7.24 18.14
CA SER A 167 -6.58 -6.63 17.86
C SER A 167 -5.73 -6.58 19.14
N MET A 168 -4.42 -6.40 19.00
CA MET A 168 -3.54 -6.19 20.15
C MET A 168 -3.95 -4.97 20.97
N GLU A 169 -4.28 -3.86 20.30
CA GLU A 169 -4.79 -2.64 20.93
C GLU A 169 -6.04 -2.90 21.78
N ARG A 170 -7.01 -3.66 21.24
CA ARG A 170 -8.25 -3.99 21.96
C ARG A 170 -7.98 -4.87 23.19
N VAL A 171 -7.08 -5.85 23.06
CA VAL A 171 -6.74 -6.78 24.15
C VAL A 171 -5.97 -6.08 25.26
N LEU A 172 -5.05 -5.16 24.91
CA LEU A 172 -4.18 -4.46 25.87
C LEU A 172 -4.79 -3.16 26.40
N GLY A 173 -5.81 -2.61 25.73
CA GLY A 173 -6.47 -1.35 26.08
C GLY A 173 -5.72 -0.09 25.63
N SER A 174 -4.66 -0.23 24.82
CA SER A 174 -3.87 0.89 24.29
C SER A 174 -3.14 0.51 22.99
N PRO A 175 -2.84 1.48 22.09
CA PRO A 175 -2.07 1.23 20.87
C PRO A 175 -0.69 0.63 21.16
N VAL A 176 -0.24 -0.27 20.28
CA VAL A 176 1.07 -0.92 20.35
C VAL A 176 1.97 -0.41 19.22
N PRO A 177 3.23 -0.04 19.49
CA PRO A 177 4.17 0.35 18.44
C PRO A 177 4.38 -0.78 17.42
N LEU A 178 4.06 -0.52 16.15
CA LEU A 178 4.07 -1.54 15.09
C LEU A 178 5.49 -2.07 14.83
N ASP A 179 6.48 -1.20 14.89
CA ASP A 179 7.91 -1.51 14.77
C ASP A 179 8.34 -2.56 15.81
N ARG A 180 7.88 -2.43 17.06
CA ARG A 180 8.13 -3.43 18.10
C ARG A 180 7.50 -4.76 17.78
N VAL A 181 6.28 -4.78 17.24
CA VAL A 181 5.63 -6.03 16.83
C VAL A 181 6.38 -6.67 15.66
N GLN A 182 6.85 -5.87 14.70
CA GLN A 182 7.67 -6.34 13.57
C GLN A 182 8.99 -6.95 14.05
N GLU A 183 9.72 -6.27 14.94
CA GLU A 183 10.97 -6.77 15.54
C GLU A 183 10.76 -8.16 16.17
N ARG A 184 9.71 -8.31 16.98
CA ARG A 184 9.41 -9.61 17.64
C ARG A 184 8.96 -10.67 16.64
N ALA A 185 8.15 -10.31 15.64
CA ALA A 185 7.73 -11.23 14.59
C ALA A 185 8.93 -11.76 13.78
N ILE A 186 9.92 -10.93 13.49
CA ILE A 186 11.16 -11.34 12.80
C ILE A 186 11.92 -12.35 13.65
N VAL A 187 12.15 -12.07 14.94
CA VAL A 187 12.84 -12.99 15.86
C VAL A 187 12.16 -14.36 15.89
N HIS A 188 10.84 -14.41 16.11
CA HIS A 188 10.12 -15.69 16.15
C HIS A 188 10.05 -16.38 14.80
N PHE A 189 10.02 -15.62 13.71
CA PHE A 189 10.12 -16.19 12.38
C PHE A 189 11.46 -16.90 12.18
N GLN A 190 12.57 -16.29 12.58
CA GLN A 190 13.90 -16.90 12.49
C GLN A 190 13.96 -18.23 13.25
N GLU A 191 13.46 -18.25 14.48
CA GLU A 191 13.44 -19.44 15.34
C GLU A 191 12.57 -20.56 14.76
N VAL A 192 11.32 -20.26 14.38
CA VAL A 192 10.35 -21.27 13.94
C VAL A 192 10.71 -21.82 12.55
N PHE A 193 11.16 -20.95 11.65
CA PHE A 193 11.55 -21.36 10.31
C PHE A 193 12.99 -21.88 10.21
N GLU A 194 13.77 -21.73 11.29
CA GLU A 194 15.20 -22.08 11.35
C GLU A 194 15.97 -21.35 10.22
N ARG A 195 15.77 -20.03 10.12
CA ARG A 195 16.36 -19.18 9.09
C ARG A 195 16.94 -17.91 9.70
N ASP A 196 18.06 -17.45 9.17
CA ASP A 196 18.53 -16.11 9.44
C ASP A 196 17.78 -15.12 8.54
N VAL A 197 17.27 -14.05 9.14
CA VAL A 197 16.68 -12.92 8.42
C VAL A 197 17.76 -11.85 8.31
N LEU A 198 18.01 -11.42 7.09
CA LEU A 198 18.94 -10.35 6.79
C LEU A 198 18.14 -9.15 6.28
N ASP A 199 18.45 -7.97 6.80
CA ASP A 199 17.86 -6.74 6.29
C ASP A 199 18.27 -6.55 4.83
N ARG A 200 17.26 -6.29 3.99
CA ARG A 200 17.49 -5.93 2.60
C ARG A 200 17.35 -4.41 2.49
N PRO A 201 18.42 -3.68 2.13
CA PRO A 201 18.34 -2.24 1.99
C PRO A 201 17.40 -1.87 0.83
N ILE A 202 16.80 -0.69 0.94
CA ILE A 202 16.23 -0.01 -0.23
C ILE A 202 17.39 0.29 -1.18
N GLU A 203 17.29 -0.19 -2.41
CA GLU A 203 18.38 -0.13 -3.40
C GLU A 203 18.36 1.18 -4.18
N ALA A 204 17.20 1.83 -4.27
CA ALA A 204 17.05 3.17 -4.84
C ALA A 204 15.86 3.90 -4.22
N GLU A 205 15.91 5.22 -4.25
CA GLU A 205 14.78 6.07 -3.91
C GLU A 205 14.30 6.79 -5.18
N SER A 206 12.99 7.01 -5.29
CA SER A 206 12.37 7.75 -6.38
C SER A 206 11.40 8.78 -5.84
N VAL A 207 11.01 9.70 -6.71
CA VAL A 207 9.99 10.71 -6.45
C VAL A 207 8.93 10.64 -7.52
N GLN A 208 7.70 10.98 -7.14
CA GLN A 208 6.65 11.35 -8.08
C GLN A 208 6.07 12.71 -7.68
N VAL A 209 5.80 13.55 -8.67
CA VAL A 209 5.23 14.88 -8.45
C VAL A 209 3.94 15.01 -9.24
N LEU A 210 2.84 15.19 -8.51
CA LEU A 210 1.53 15.49 -9.06
C LEU A 210 1.45 17.00 -9.27
N LEU A 211 1.40 17.42 -10.53
CA LEU A 211 1.21 18.83 -10.89
C LEU A 211 -0.26 19.06 -11.22
N ARG A 212 -0.96 19.85 -10.41
CA ARG A 212 -2.42 20.05 -10.49
C ARG A 212 -2.76 21.51 -10.77
N THR A 213 -3.69 21.75 -11.65
CA THR A 213 -4.25 23.09 -11.93
C THR A 213 -5.34 23.46 -10.92
N PRO A 214 -5.67 24.76 -10.72
CA PRO A 214 -6.79 25.19 -9.88
C PRO A 214 -8.13 24.54 -10.28
N GLU A 215 -8.31 24.28 -11.58
CA GLU A 215 -9.52 23.66 -12.14
C GLU A 215 -9.61 22.16 -11.87
N GLY A 216 -8.58 21.54 -11.27
CA GLY A 216 -8.59 20.13 -10.89
C GLY A 216 -7.98 19.16 -11.88
N ARG A 217 -7.30 19.67 -12.91
CA ARG A 217 -6.61 18.84 -13.90
C ARG A 217 -5.17 18.56 -13.53
N TYR A 218 -4.75 17.31 -13.72
CA TYR A 218 -3.39 16.84 -13.49
C TYR A 218 -2.60 16.83 -14.78
N LEU A 219 -1.36 17.33 -14.75
CA LEU A 219 -0.41 17.16 -15.83
C LEU A 219 0.08 15.71 -15.86
N LEU A 220 -0.09 15.06 -17.01
CA LEU A 220 0.48 13.76 -17.31
C LEU A 220 1.45 13.87 -18.48
N LEU A 221 2.56 13.16 -18.39
CA LEU A 221 3.58 13.03 -19.41
C LEU A 221 3.52 11.64 -20.03
N LYS A 222 3.65 11.56 -21.35
CA LYS A 222 3.74 10.29 -22.08
C LYS A 222 5.20 9.97 -22.31
N ARG A 223 5.67 8.87 -21.70
CA ARG A 223 7.02 8.35 -21.95
C ARG A 223 7.19 8.00 -23.43
N VAL A 224 8.39 8.18 -23.96
CA VAL A 224 8.77 7.70 -25.29
C VAL A 224 8.59 6.19 -25.41
N GLU A 225 8.31 5.68 -26.62
CA GLU A 225 7.94 4.28 -26.84
C GLU A 225 8.98 3.27 -26.31
N HIS A 226 10.27 3.55 -26.48
CA HIS A 226 11.35 2.67 -26.01
C HIS A 226 11.51 2.66 -24.48
N GLU A 227 10.90 3.63 -23.80
CA GLU A 227 10.79 3.75 -22.35
C GLU A 227 9.40 3.31 -21.84
N GLY A 228 8.62 2.62 -22.68
CA GLY A 228 7.37 1.95 -22.34
C GLY A 228 6.09 2.62 -22.85
N GLY A 229 6.16 3.85 -23.38
CA GLY A 229 5.01 4.49 -24.07
C GLY A 229 3.80 4.86 -23.19
N PHE A 230 3.92 4.74 -21.86
CA PHE A 230 2.81 4.91 -20.92
C PHE A 230 2.72 6.34 -20.37
N TRP A 231 1.53 6.70 -19.88
CA TRP A 231 1.26 7.99 -19.23
C TRP A 231 1.58 7.91 -17.74
N GLN A 232 2.20 8.97 -17.22
CA GLN A 232 2.55 9.08 -15.81
C GLN A 232 2.60 10.55 -15.35
N PRO A 233 2.54 10.82 -14.02
CA PRO A 233 3.02 12.07 -13.46
C PRO A 233 4.53 12.27 -13.71
N VAL A 234 5.07 13.42 -13.30
CA VAL A 234 6.52 13.62 -13.24
C VAL A 234 7.12 12.61 -12.27
N THR A 235 8.17 11.90 -12.67
CA THR A 235 8.81 10.88 -11.84
C THR A 235 10.31 10.86 -12.07
N GLY A 236 11.09 10.53 -11.05
CA GLY A 236 12.51 10.24 -11.27
C GLY A 236 13.23 9.69 -10.05
N LEU A 237 14.50 9.34 -10.24
CA LEU A 237 15.33 8.77 -9.18
C LEU A 237 15.92 9.88 -8.31
N VAL A 238 16.09 9.59 -7.02
CA VAL A 238 16.87 10.44 -6.11
C VAL A 238 18.35 10.16 -6.34
N GLU A 239 19.12 11.20 -6.67
CA GLU A 239 20.55 11.06 -6.92
C GLU A 239 21.38 10.98 -5.62
N PRO A 240 22.60 10.41 -5.66
CA PRO A 240 23.47 10.37 -4.49
C PRO A 240 23.74 11.76 -3.89
N GLY A 241 23.41 11.95 -2.61
CA GLY A 241 23.58 13.23 -1.90
C GLY A 241 22.39 14.19 -2.03
N GLU A 242 21.36 13.80 -2.78
CA GLU A 242 20.12 14.55 -2.97
C GLU A 242 19.06 14.13 -1.92
N SER A 243 18.31 15.11 -1.41
CA SER A 243 17.09 14.82 -0.63
C SER A 243 15.90 14.57 -1.56
N PRO A 244 14.85 13.83 -1.13
CA PRO A 244 13.66 13.62 -1.97
C PRO A 244 13.00 14.91 -2.47
N ILE A 245 13.03 16.00 -1.69
CA ILE A 245 12.50 17.29 -2.13
C ILE A 245 13.35 17.88 -3.25
N GLN A 246 14.69 17.80 -3.14
CA GLN A 246 15.59 18.30 -4.18
C GLN A 246 15.40 17.53 -5.49
N ALA A 247 15.25 16.20 -5.40
CA ALA A 247 14.95 15.35 -6.55
C ALA A 247 13.64 15.76 -7.21
N ALA A 248 12.56 15.92 -6.42
CA ALA A 248 11.27 16.33 -6.94
C ALA A 248 11.32 17.69 -7.67
N LEU A 249 12.06 18.67 -7.14
CA LEU A 249 12.25 19.97 -7.78
C LEU A 249 13.07 19.85 -9.07
N ARG A 250 14.13 19.04 -9.07
CA ARG A 250 14.98 18.78 -10.23
C ARG A 250 14.20 18.11 -11.36
N GLU A 251 13.48 17.03 -11.06
CA GLU A 251 12.70 16.27 -12.03
C GLU A 251 11.60 17.14 -12.66
N VAL A 252 10.89 17.96 -11.88
CA VAL A 252 9.90 18.90 -12.45
C VAL A 252 10.56 19.88 -13.42
N ARG A 253 11.72 20.44 -13.05
CA ARG A 253 12.44 21.38 -13.93
C ARG A 253 12.93 20.70 -15.20
N GLU A 254 13.49 19.51 -15.09
CA GLU A 254 14.07 18.76 -16.22
C GLU A 254 13.00 18.24 -17.18
N GLU A 255 11.92 17.65 -16.64
CA GLU A 255 10.87 17.03 -17.47
C GLU A 255 9.84 18.02 -18.00
N THR A 256 9.63 19.17 -17.33
CA THR A 256 8.54 20.11 -17.69
C THR A 256 9.01 21.55 -17.94
N GLY A 257 10.22 21.91 -17.52
CA GLY A 257 10.73 23.28 -17.58
C GLY A 257 10.09 24.25 -16.58
N LEU A 258 9.29 23.75 -15.63
CA LEU A 258 8.68 24.53 -14.55
C LEU A 258 9.63 24.66 -13.35
N GLU A 259 9.60 25.83 -12.70
CA GLU A 259 10.35 26.07 -11.47
C GLU A 259 9.38 26.07 -10.28
N LEU A 260 9.71 25.31 -9.23
CA LEU A 260 8.95 25.20 -7.98
C LEU A 260 9.84 25.61 -6.79
N THR A 261 9.25 25.97 -5.66
CA THR A 261 9.97 26.24 -4.40
C THR A 261 9.66 25.19 -3.35
N GLY A 262 10.70 24.66 -2.72
CA GLY A 262 10.57 23.81 -1.54
C GLY A 262 10.70 24.63 -0.25
N GLU A 263 9.61 25.20 0.25
CA GLU A 263 9.54 25.57 1.67
C GLU A 263 8.97 24.38 2.43
N GLY A 264 9.81 23.71 3.22
CA GLY A 264 9.42 22.58 4.04
C GLY A 264 8.55 22.98 5.24
N SER A 265 7.75 22.00 5.68
CA SER A 265 7.12 21.89 7.01
C SER A 265 5.76 22.60 7.21
N GLU A 266 4.77 21.74 7.40
CA GLU A 266 3.53 21.90 8.19
C GLU A 266 2.54 23.00 7.77
N SER A 267 1.44 22.54 7.15
CA SER A 267 0.11 23.13 7.21
C SER A 267 0.00 24.60 6.79
N LYS A 268 -0.15 24.85 5.49
CA LYS A 268 -0.94 26.00 5.01
C LYS A 268 -1.76 25.56 3.82
N THR A 269 -3.06 25.78 3.92
CA THR A 269 -4.06 25.58 2.88
C THR A 269 -3.55 26.11 1.53
N LEU A 270 -3.65 25.30 0.47
CA LEU A 270 -3.40 25.74 -0.90
C LEU A 270 -4.50 26.75 -1.26
N ARG A 271 -4.22 28.05 -1.14
CA ARG A 271 -5.08 29.08 -1.74
C ARG A 271 -4.55 29.41 -3.12
N ALA A 272 -5.45 29.44 -4.09
CA ALA A 272 -5.18 29.99 -5.40
C ALA A 272 -4.68 31.43 -5.25
N THR A 273 -3.59 31.76 -5.93
CA THR A 273 -3.14 33.13 -6.07
C THR A 273 -4.01 33.79 -7.13
N ASP A 274 -5.02 34.55 -6.69
CA ASP A 274 -5.85 35.37 -7.58
C ASP A 274 -5.01 36.53 -8.13
N GLY A 275 -4.62 36.44 -9.41
CA GLY A 275 -4.12 37.56 -10.21
C GLY A 275 -2.73 38.10 -9.85
N ASP A 276 -1.93 38.37 -10.90
CA ASP A 276 -0.59 39.01 -10.87
C ASP A 276 0.60 38.26 -10.25
N GLU A 277 0.42 37.12 -9.58
CA GLU A 277 1.52 36.30 -9.02
C GLU A 277 2.09 35.22 -9.96
N ALA A 278 1.94 35.36 -11.29
CA ALA A 278 2.42 34.39 -12.30
C ALA A 278 3.95 34.16 -12.33
N SER A 279 4.71 34.82 -11.45
CA SER A 279 6.18 34.73 -11.34
C SER A 279 6.68 34.06 -10.05
N LYS A 280 5.81 33.74 -9.08
CA LYS A 280 6.23 33.05 -7.86
C LYS A 280 6.15 31.52 -8.04
N PRO A 281 7.22 30.77 -7.73
CA PRO A 281 7.20 29.32 -7.83
C PRO A 281 6.14 28.72 -6.89
N ALA A 282 5.42 27.69 -7.35
CA ALA A 282 4.43 27.04 -6.51
C ALA A 282 5.08 26.19 -5.42
N PRO A 283 4.47 26.12 -4.21
CA PRO A 283 5.01 25.31 -3.12
C PRO A 283 4.84 23.82 -3.41
N LEU A 284 5.90 23.05 -3.16
CA LEU A 284 5.87 21.59 -3.23
C LEU A 284 5.41 21.00 -1.88
N LEU A 285 4.28 20.30 -1.87
CA LEU A 285 3.71 19.65 -0.68
C LEU A 285 4.05 18.16 -0.68
N ALA A 286 4.69 17.67 0.38
CA ALA A 286 4.88 16.23 0.59
C ALA A 286 3.53 15.57 0.94
N LEU A 287 3.16 14.52 0.21
CA LEU A 287 2.03 13.68 0.56
C LEU A 287 2.47 12.70 1.67
N PRO A 288 1.61 12.39 2.65
CA PRO A 288 1.89 11.37 3.67
C PRO A 288 1.76 9.95 3.09
N TYR A 289 2.39 9.72 1.94
CA TYR A 289 2.37 8.47 1.21
C TYR A 289 3.75 8.18 0.64
N VAL A 290 4.41 7.24 1.31
CA VAL A 290 5.64 6.62 0.86
C VAL A 290 5.30 5.15 0.62
N HIS A 291 5.68 4.62 -0.52
CA HIS A 291 5.50 3.20 -0.80
C HIS A 291 6.79 2.60 -1.32
N ALA A 292 6.99 1.31 -1.02
CA ALA A 292 8.11 0.55 -1.55
C ALA A 292 7.58 -0.52 -2.50
N PHE A 293 8.28 -0.71 -3.62
CA PHE A 293 7.94 -1.74 -4.60
C PHE A 293 9.20 -2.42 -5.12
N ALA A 294 9.03 -3.66 -5.56
CA ALA A 294 10.07 -4.36 -6.27
C ALA A 294 9.90 -4.07 -7.78
N PHE A 295 10.98 -3.73 -8.46
CA PHE A 295 11.02 -3.53 -9.91
C PHE A 295 12.17 -4.32 -10.54
N SER A 296 12.01 -4.81 -11.77
CA SER A 296 13.10 -5.42 -12.54
C SER A 296 13.10 -4.80 -13.93
N GLU A 297 14.26 -4.35 -14.39
CA GLU A 297 14.40 -3.85 -15.75
C GLU A 297 14.35 -5.02 -16.75
N PRO A 298 13.91 -4.79 -17.99
CA PRO A 298 13.97 -5.83 -19.03
C PRO A 298 15.37 -6.43 -19.23
N ARG A 299 16.43 -5.67 -18.94
CA ARG A 299 17.84 -6.09 -19.08
C ARG A 299 18.47 -6.62 -17.79
N ASP A 300 17.84 -6.37 -16.63
CA ASP A 300 18.27 -6.88 -15.33
C ASP A 300 17.06 -7.53 -14.62
N PRO A 301 16.92 -8.87 -14.70
CA PRO A 301 15.76 -9.57 -14.16
C PRO A 301 15.74 -9.63 -12.63
N LEU A 302 16.79 -9.14 -11.95
CA LEU A 302 16.84 -9.13 -10.49
C LEU A 302 15.93 -8.02 -9.95
N PRO A 303 14.94 -8.38 -9.12
CA PRO A 303 14.09 -7.41 -8.45
C PRO A 303 14.92 -6.48 -7.57
N ARG A 304 14.81 -5.17 -7.77
CA ARG A 304 15.34 -4.13 -6.90
C ARG A 304 14.22 -3.51 -6.07
N PHE A 305 14.48 -3.20 -4.80
CA PHE A 305 13.51 -2.49 -3.96
C PHE A 305 13.69 -0.98 -4.07
N ILE A 306 12.65 -0.31 -4.55
CA ILE A 306 12.60 1.14 -4.70
C ILE A 306 11.63 1.69 -3.68
N ARG A 307 12.00 2.78 -3.00
CA ARG A 307 11.10 3.59 -2.17
C ARG A 307 10.73 4.86 -2.92
N GLU A 308 9.45 5.12 -3.06
CA GLU A 308 8.95 6.31 -3.76
C GLU A 308 8.29 7.31 -2.80
N TYR A 309 8.72 8.57 -2.91
CA TYR A 309 8.16 9.72 -2.22
C TYR A 309 7.19 10.47 -3.14
N SER A 310 6.02 10.83 -2.62
CA SER A 310 4.98 11.48 -3.44
C SER A 310 4.80 12.93 -3.04
N PHE A 311 4.73 13.82 -4.03
CA PHE A 311 4.56 15.25 -3.83
C PHE A 311 3.39 15.78 -4.67
N LEU A 312 2.85 16.92 -4.25
CA LEU A 312 1.80 17.67 -4.95
C LEU A 312 2.25 19.12 -5.08
N ALA A 313 2.09 19.72 -6.27
CA ALA A 313 2.21 21.15 -6.45
C ALA A 313 1.07 21.70 -7.31
N MET A 314 0.59 22.89 -6.95
CA MET A 314 -0.44 23.60 -7.71
C MET A 314 0.22 24.48 -8.77
N ILE A 315 -0.05 24.23 -10.05
CA ILE A 315 0.54 24.99 -11.15
C ILE A 315 -0.50 25.86 -11.86
N PRO A 316 -0.12 27.01 -12.45
CA PRO A 316 -1.07 27.85 -13.19
C PRO A 316 -1.73 27.10 -14.35
N ALA A 317 -3.00 27.39 -14.63
CA ALA A 317 -3.75 26.79 -15.74
C ALA A 317 -3.08 27.01 -17.12
N LEU A 318 -2.33 28.11 -17.27
CA LEU A 318 -1.61 28.49 -18.49
C LEU A 318 -0.10 28.19 -18.41
N ALA A 319 0.32 27.27 -17.55
CA ALA A 319 1.72 26.88 -17.42
C ALA A 319 2.29 26.37 -18.76
N SER A 320 3.41 26.95 -19.19
CA SER A 320 4.11 26.52 -20.41
C SER A 320 4.98 25.30 -20.10
N ILE A 321 4.65 24.16 -20.69
CA ILE A 321 5.37 22.90 -20.52
C ILE A 321 6.41 22.75 -21.63
N ARG A 322 7.67 22.54 -21.25
CA ARG A 322 8.77 22.15 -22.14
C ARG A 322 9.22 20.76 -21.76
N LEU A 323 8.89 19.77 -22.59
CA LEU A 323 9.25 18.38 -22.35
C LEU A 323 10.73 18.13 -22.57
N ASN A 324 11.31 17.25 -21.75
CA ASN A 324 12.55 16.57 -22.10
C ASN A 324 12.27 15.54 -23.22
N PRO A 325 12.69 15.78 -24.46
CA PRO A 325 12.37 14.90 -25.59
C PRO A 325 13.11 13.56 -25.54
N ALA A 326 14.13 13.42 -24.68
CA ALA A 326 14.79 12.13 -24.45
C ALA A 326 13.88 11.14 -23.71
N GLU A 327 12.94 11.65 -22.92
CA GLU A 327 12.12 10.84 -22.01
C GLU A 327 10.63 10.87 -22.35
N HIS A 328 10.14 12.01 -22.86
CA HIS A 328 8.70 12.24 -23.07
C HIS A 328 8.40 12.76 -24.48
N GLU A 329 7.32 12.27 -25.07
CA GLU A 329 6.87 12.64 -26.42
C GLU A 329 5.61 13.50 -26.45
N ALA A 330 4.82 13.50 -25.37
CA ALA A 330 3.59 14.28 -25.26
C ALA A 330 3.23 14.60 -23.81
N PHE A 331 2.39 15.62 -23.61
CA PHE A 331 1.77 15.92 -22.32
C PHE A 331 0.28 16.23 -22.48
N ARG A 332 -0.48 16.04 -21.41
CA ARG A 332 -1.91 16.40 -21.32
C ARG A 332 -2.27 16.83 -19.92
N PHE A 333 -3.29 17.68 -19.81
CA PHE A 333 -3.96 18.00 -18.57
C PHE A 333 -5.28 17.23 -18.51
N GLU A 334 -5.43 16.35 -17.53
CA GLU A 334 -6.56 15.43 -17.44
C GLU A 334 -7.27 15.54 -16.09
N GLU A 335 -8.59 15.39 -16.11
CA GLU A 335 -9.39 15.21 -14.89
C GLU A 335 -8.94 13.93 -14.17
N VAL A 336 -9.09 13.87 -12.84
CA VAL A 336 -8.60 12.74 -12.05
C VAL A 336 -9.12 11.38 -12.53
N THR A 337 -10.38 11.32 -12.98
CA THR A 337 -10.99 10.07 -13.48
C THR A 337 -10.27 9.53 -14.71
N THR A 338 -9.95 10.41 -15.66
CA THR A 338 -9.17 10.06 -16.85
C THR A 338 -7.72 9.73 -16.47
N ALA A 339 -7.12 10.51 -15.57
CA ALA A 339 -5.76 10.26 -15.11
C ALA A 339 -5.60 8.87 -14.47
N LEU A 340 -6.56 8.46 -13.63
CA LEU A 340 -6.59 7.13 -13.03
C LEU A 340 -6.75 5.98 -14.03
N ALA A 341 -7.34 6.25 -15.20
CA ALA A 341 -7.45 5.27 -16.28
C ALA A 341 -6.16 5.16 -17.12
N LEU A 342 -5.41 6.27 -17.26
CA LEU A 342 -4.19 6.35 -18.05
C LEU A 342 -2.95 5.85 -17.31
N VAL A 343 -2.84 6.15 -16.01
CA VAL A 343 -1.65 5.83 -15.21
C VAL A 343 -1.65 4.35 -14.83
N PRO A 344 -0.67 3.55 -15.28
CA PRO A 344 -0.71 2.09 -15.11
C PRO A 344 -0.40 1.66 -13.66
N TRP A 345 0.50 2.39 -13.01
CA TRP A 345 1.06 2.02 -11.71
C TRP A 345 0.08 2.32 -10.57
N LYS A 346 -0.15 1.33 -9.71
CA LYS A 346 -1.08 1.45 -8.57
C LYS A 346 -0.61 2.50 -7.55
N GLY A 347 0.69 2.57 -7.28
CA GLY A 347 1.27 3.57 -6.37
C GLY A 347 0.97 5.01 -6.84
N ASN A 348 1.15 5.28 -8.13
CA ASN A 348 0.91 6.60 -8.70
C ASN A 348 -0.59 6.95 -8.70
N ARG A 349 -1.45 5.98 -9.02
CA ARG A 349 -2.91 6.16 -8.89
C ARG A 349 -3.34 6.43 -7.46
N ARG A 350 -2.68 5.81 -6.48
CA ARG A 350 -2.95 6.05 -5.06
C ARG A 350 -2.59 7.48 -4.66
N ALA A 351 -1.45 7.98 -5.13
CA ALA A 351 -1.06 9.36 -4.90
C ALA A 351 -2.08 10.35 -5.48
N LEU A 352 -2.60 10.11 -6.70
CA LEU A 352 -3.68 10.91 -7.32
C LEU A 352 -4.96 10.95 -6.47
N LEU A 353 -5.37 9.81 -5.90
CA LEU A 353 -6.56 9.76 -5.02
C LEU A 353 -6.33 10.50 -3.70
N LEU A 354 -5.11 10.43 -3.16
CA LEU A 354 -4.73 11.15 -1.94
C LEU A 354 -4.68 12.66 -2.16
N SER A 355 -4.13 13.12 -3.28
CA SER A 355 -4.10 14.55 -3.61
C SER A 355 -5.50 15.14 -3.80
N GLU A 356 -6.42 14.41 -4.44
CA GLU A 356 -7.80 14.89 -4.57
C GLU A 356 -8.45 15.11 -3.21
N ARG A 357 -8.27 14.20 -2.25
CA ARG A 357 -8.80 14.41 -0.89
C ARG A 357 -8.24 15.67 -0.27
N LEU A 358 -6.92 15.87 -0.31
CA LEU A 358 -6.29 17.08 0.25
C LEU A 358 -6.81 18.37 -0.39
N CYS A 359 -7.12 18.35 -1.69
CA CYS A 359 -7.64 19.50 -2.42
C CYS A 359 -9.16 19.73 -2.22
N HIS A 360 -9.94 18.68 -1.98
CA HIS A 360 -11.39 18.75 -1.74
C HIS A 360 -11.75 18.86 -0.25
N VAL A 361 -10.77 18.85 0.66
CA VAL A 361 -11.02 19.21 2.07
C VAL A 361 -11.28 20.71 2.16
N ASP A 362 -12.54 21.10 1.95
CA ASP A 362 -13.09 22.28 2.58
C ASP A 362 -13.07 22.00 4.09
N ILE A 363 -12.12 22.56 4.85
CA ILE A 363 -12.15 22.49 6.32
C ILE A 363 -13.26 23.44 6.80
N SER A 364 -14.51 23.11 6.47
CA SER A 364 -15.69 23.66 7.12
C SER A 364 -15.98 22.79 8.35
N PRO A 365 -16.11 23.36 9.55
CA PRO A 365 -16.27 22.62 10.80
C PRO A 365 -17.61 21.86 10.95
N ARG A 366 -18.35 21.57 9.87
CA ARG A 366 -19.73 21.05 9.91
C ARG A 366 -20.06 20.04 8.81
N ASP A 367 -19.20 19.06 8.56
CA ASP A 367 -19.63 17.88 7.79
C ASP A 367 -20.62 17.04 8.64
N PRO A 368 -21.90 16.90 8.23
CA PRO A 368 -22.91 16.14 8.96
C PRO A 368 -22.63 14.63 9.02
N LEU A 369 -21.84 14.08 8.09
CA LEU A 369 -21.49 12.64 8.09
C LEU A 369 -20.50 12.30 9.21
N LEU A 370 -19.60 13.22 9.56
CA LEU A 370 -18.65 13.07 10.67
C LEU A 370 -19.31 13.22 12.05
N ALA A 371 -20.46 13.90 12.15
CA ALA A 371 -21.19 14.05 13.42
C ALA A 371 -21.77 12.71 13.93
N LYS A 372 -22.06 11.77 13.03
CA LYS A 372 -22.54 10.42 13.40
C LYS A 372 -21.40 9.47 13.79
N ALA A 373 -20.17 9.77 13.37
CA ALA A 373 -18.97 8.99 13.68
C ALA A 373 -18.22 9.47 14.93
N ARG A 374 -18.56 10.64 15.49
CA ARG A 374 -17.95 11.20 16.72
C ARG A 374 -18.81 11.04 17.98
N GLY A 375 -19.95 10.36 17.86
CA GLY A 375 -20.79 9.99 18.99
C GLY A 375 -21.14 8.51 18.91
N LEU A 376 -20.13 7.65 19.11
CA LEU A 376 -20.21 6.26 19.59
C LEU A 376 -18.78 5.69 19.74
#